data_AF-A0A3M1S4E5-F1
#
_entry.id   AF-A0A3M1S4E5-F1
#
_cell.length_a   1.000
_cell.length_b   1.000
_cell.length_c   1.000
_cell.angle_alpha   90.00
_cell.angle_beta   90.00
_cell.angle_gamma   90.00
#
_symmetry.space_group_name_H-M   'P 1'
#
loop_
_entity.id
_entity.type
_entity.pdbx_description
1 polymer ?
#
loop_
_entity_poly.entity_id
_entity_poly.type
_entity_poly.pdbx_seq_one_letter_code
_entity_poly.pdbx_strand_id
1 'polypeptide(L)'
;MLFLVNRVAEAVAEKYPDKAVETLAYQWTRKPPKTMRPRPNVIIRLCSIECCFAHPLAECDQEANRRFVEDLRGWARICDRLWVWNYVTDFRHYLLPFPNLRVRNDNIRLFAENHVRGVFEQDTYNTPSSELAALNGYITAKFLWNPDYDEDTAINEFLEGYYGKAAPFIRRYIDAIHDRVAEENIHMTIWVPPTHPHLTDELLVEADALWQHAEDAVRDDAVLLRRVRIGRISVDYAILERARVAPAAEPLASLARKRFEPFFAALKISGLTRIREWNELNVDEYRSGLARALKLDE
;
A
#
# COMPACT_ATOMS: atom_id res chain seq x y z
N MET A 1 -5.38 27.25 -13.59
CA MET A 1 -6.28 26.11 -13.38
C MET A 1 -7.57 26.51 -12.65
N LEU A 2 -7.54 26.95 -11.38
CA LEU A 2 -8.78 27.19 -10.61
C LEU A 2 -9.76 28.17 -11.27
N PHE A 3 -9.29 29.19 -11.98
CA PHE A 3 -10.15 30.10 -12.74
C PHE A 3 -11.04 29.35 -13.75
N LEU A 4 -10.46 28.44 -14.53
CA LEU A 4 -11.20 27.62 -15.49
C LEU A 4 -12.23 26.74 -14.77
N VAL A 5 -11.82 26.09 -13.69
CA VAL A 5 -12.71 25.22 -12.89
C VAL A 5 -13.89 26.00 -12.33
N ASN A 6 -13.65 27.21 -11.81
CA ASN A 6 -14.72 28.08 -11.31
C ASN A 6 -15.69 28.51 -12.42
N ARG A 7 -15.21 28.77 -13.65
CA ARG A 7 -16.07 29.12 -14.79
C ARG A 7 -16.94 27.94 -15.23
N VAL A 8 -16.37 26.74 -15.26
CA VAL A 8 -17.13 25.51 -15.55
C VAL A 8 -18.17 25.25 -14.45
N ALA A 9 -17.77 25.35 -13.18
CA ALA A 9 -18.64 25.12 -12.04
C ALA A 9 -19.81 26.11 -11.97
N GLU A 10 -19.61 27.36 -12.40
CA GLU A 10 -20.67 28.36 -12.57
C GLU A 10 -21.71 27.92 -13.61
N ALA A 11 -21.27 27.57 -14.82
CA ALA A 11 -22.17 27.10 -15.88
C ALA A 11 -22.88 25.79 -15.51
N VAL A 12 -22.21 24.88 -14.80
CA VAL A 12 -22.81 23.63 -14.31
C VAL A 12 -23.87 23.91 -13.25
N ALA A 13 -23.65 24.84 -12.33
CA ALA A 13 -24.60 25.16 -11.27
C ALA A 13 -25.93 25.71 -11.81
N GLU A 14 -25.92 26.42 -12.94
CA GLU A 14 -27.14 26.94 -13.58
C GLU A 14 -28.04 25.81 -14.11
N LYS A 15 -27.46 24.75 -14.67
CA LYS A 15 -28.20 23.66 -15.31
C LYS A 15 -28.40 22.45 -14.41
N TYR A 16 -27.45 22.19 -13.51
CA TYR A 16 -27.37 21.02 -12.66
C TYR A 16 -26.98 21.42 -11.22
N PRO A 17 -27.87 22.09 -10.48
CA PRO A 17 -27.56 22.68 -9.18
C PRO A 17 -27.18 21.66 -8.10
N ASP A 18 -27.51 20.38 -8.29
CA ASP A 18 -27.18 19.28 -7.38
C ASP A 18 -25.82 18.61 -7.71
N LYS A 19 -25.11 19.06 -8.75
CA LYS A 19 -23.84 18.47 -9.18
C LYS A 19 -22.63 19.32 -8.78
N ALA A 20 -21.54 18.62 -8.49
CA ALA A 20 -20.24 19.22 -8.20
C ALA A 20 -19.25 18.95 -9.32
N VAL A 21 -18.27 19.85 -9.47
CA VAL A 21 -17.15 19.71 -10.39
C VAL A 21 -15.89 19.42 -9.59
N GLU A 22 -15.23 18.31 -9.88
CA GLU A 22 -13.98 17.96 -9.23
C GLU A 22 -12.78 18.45 -10.03
N THR A 23 -11.73 18.90 -9.35
CA THR A 23 -10.41 19.11 -9.93
C THR A 23 -9.32 18.55 -9.03
N LEU A 24 -8.23 18.08 -9.65
CA LEU A 24 -7.03 17.64 -8.93
C LEU A 24 -6.18 18.86 -8.53
N ALA A 25 -5.84 18.94 -7.25
CA ALA A 25 -4.74 19.73 -6.71
C ALA A 25 -3.52 18.81 -6.62
N TYR A 26 -2.80 18.70 -7.74
CA TYR A 26 -1.81 17.65 -7.96
C TYR A 26 -0.54 18.22 -8.57
N GLN A 27 0.60 17.84 -8.01
CA GLN A 27 1.92 18.33 -8.42
C GLN A 27 1.95 19.88 -8.52
N TRP A 28 2.00 20.42 -9.73
CA TRP A 28 2.07 21.86 -10.01
C TRP A 28 0.83 22.66 -9.60
N THR A 29 -0.31 22.00 -9.34
CA THR A 29 -1.55 22.66 -8.88
C THR A 29 -1.86 22.42 -7.40
N ARG A 30 -0.97 21.74 -6.67
CA ARG A 30 -1.18 21.34 -5.28
C ARG A 30 -1.34 22.54 -4.33
N LYS A 31 -0.55 23.59 -4.53
CA LYS A 31 -0.55 24.77 -3.65
C LYS A 31 -1.81 25.63 -3.84
N PRO A 32 -2.54 25.97 -2.76
CA PRO A 32 -3.71 26.84 -2.86
C PRO A 32 -3.31 28.25 -3.36
N PRO A 33 -4.14 28.88 -4.22
CA PRO A 33 -3.88 30.23 -4.69
C PRO A 33 -4.07 31.26 -3.57
N LYS A 34 -3.28 32.33 -3.59
CA LYS A 34 -3.31 33.38 -2.56
C LYS A 34 -4.69 34.08 -2.49
N THR A 35 -5.23 34.47 -3.64
CA THR A 35 -6.39 35.39 -3.71
C THR A 35 -7.67 34.76 -4.25
N MET A 36 -7.59 33.63 -4.94
CA MET A 36 -8.76 32.97 -5.52
C MET A 36 -9.33 31.92 -4.58
N ARG A 37 -10.63 31.68 -4.65
CA ARG A 37 -11.35 30.67 -3.85
C ARG A 37 -12.15 29.76 -4.78
N PRO A 38 -12.23 28.45 -4.49
CA PRO A 38 -13.12 27.55 -5.22
C PRO A 38 -14.58 27.98 -5.04
N ARG A 39 -15.41 27.77 -6.07
CA ARG A 39 -16.87 27.94 -5.91
C ARG A 39 -17.46 26.86 -4.98
N PRO A 40 -18.65 27.09 -4.38
CA PRO A 40 -19.26 26.15 -3.43
C PRO A 40 -19.52 24.73 -3.99
N ASN A 41 -19.62 24.57 -5.31
CA ASN A 41 -19.80 23.29 -5.99
C ASN A 41 -18.50 22.76 -6.63
N VAL A 42 -17.33 23.26 -6.25
CA VAL A 42 -16.03 22.73 -6.67
C VAL A 42 -15.46 21.84 -5.58
N ILE A 43 -15.11 20.61 -5.94
CA ILE A 43 -14.35 19.69 -5.09
C ILE A 43 -12.87 19.82 -5.44
N ILE A 44 -12.04 20.08 -4.45
CA ILE A 44 -10.58 20.04 -4.59
C ILE A 44 -10.10 18.69 -4.09
N ARG A 45 -9.50 17.87 -4.96
CA ARG A 45 -8.89 16.60 -4.59
C ARG A 45 -7.37 16.74 -4.52
N LEU A 46 -6.79 16.74 -3.31
CA LEU A 46 -5.33 16.70 -3.15
C LEU A 46 -4.83 15.28 -3.36
N CYS A 47 -3.65 15.11 -3.96
CA CYS A 47 -2.99 13.80 -3.97
C CYS A 47 -1.63 13.85 -3.27
N SER A 48 -1.31 12.79 -2.54
CA SER A 48 -0.10 12.69 -1.70
C SER A 48 1.08 12.01 -2.40
N ILE A 49 1.08 11.90 -3.74
CA ILE A 49 1.98 10.98 -4.48
C ILE A 49 3.48 11.15 -4.16
N GLU A 50 3.91 12.37 -3.84
CA GLU A 50 5.32 12.65 -3.55
C GLU A 50 5.73 12.29 -2.11
N CYS A 51 4.77 11.93 -1.25
CA CYS A 51 5.01 11.72 0.17
C CYS A 51 5.75 10.40 0.45
N CYS A 52 6.30 10.35 1.67
CA CYS A 52 6.61 9.12 2.36
C CYS A 52 5.31 8.49 2.87
N PHE A 53 5.17 7.17 2.67
CA PHE A 53 4.01 6.37 3.08
C PHE A 53 4.31 5.41 4.24
N ALA A 54 5.56 5.41 4.71
CA ALA A 54 6.04 4.63 5.85
C ALA A 54 5.80 5.31 7.21
N HIS A 55 5.47 6.60 7.23
CA HIS A 55 5.26 7.40 8.44
C HIS A 55 3.96 8.20 8.33
N PRO A 56 3.30 8.55 9.46
CA PRO A 56 2.14 9.42 9.45
C PRO A 56 2.45 10.74 8.73
N LEU A 57 1.53 11.17 7.86
CA LEU A 57 1.71 12.36 7.01
C LEU A 57 2.01 13.62 7.84
N ALA A 58 1.39 13.73 9.01
CA ALA A 58 1.54 14.87 9.92
C ALA A 58 2.90 14.93 10.64
N GLU A 59 3.54 13.78 10.83
CA GLU A 59 4.72 13.61 11.70
C GLU A 59 6.01 13.38 10.91
N CYS A 60 5.89 12.95 9.64
CA CYS A 60 7.02 12.65 8.80
C CYS A 60 7.92 13.89 8.56
N ASP A 61 9.23 13.70 8.71
CA ASP A 61 10.26 14.73 8.55
C ASP A 61 10.57 15.08 7.08
N GLN A 62 10.04 14.31 6.13
CA GLN A 62 10.24 14.53 4.70
C GLN A 62 9.57 15.82 4.25
N GLU A 63 10.31 16.61 3.47
CA GLU A 63 9.83 17.89 2.94
C GLU A 63 8.55 17.74 2.12
N ALA A 64 8.41 16.64 1.38
CA ALA A 64 7.20 16.35 0.61
C ALA A 64 5.95 16.24 1.50
N ASN A 65 6.06 15.53 2.63
CA ASN A 65 4.97 15.35 3.61
C ASN A 65 4.62 16.69 4.29
N ARG A 66 5.64 17.43 4.77
CA ARG A 66 5.41 18.75 5.38
C ARG A 66 4.67 19.69 4.43
N ARG A 67 5.12 19.77 3.18
CA ARG A 67 4.46 20.59 2.16
C ARG A 67 3.05 20.09 1.82
N PHE A 68 2.82 18.78 1.81
CA PHE A 68 1.47 18.23 1.61
C PHE A 68 0.54 18.64 2.75
N VAL A 69 0.98 18.55 4.01
CA VAL A 69 0.19 18.96 5.19
C VAL A 69 -0.09 20.47 5.19
N GLU A 70 0.90 21.27 4.79
CA GLU A 70 0.71 22.72 4.59
C GLU A 70 -0.32 23.02 3.50
N ASP A 71 -0.25 22.33 2.38
CA ASP A 71 -1.19 22.47 1.26
C ASP A 71 -2.60 22.01 1.67
N LEU A 72 -2.72 20.88 2.38
CA LEU A 72 -3.98 20.36 2.96
C LEU A 72 -4.63 21.39 3.88
N ARG A 73 -3.89 21.87 4.89
CA ARG A 73 -4.36 22.93 5.81
C ARG A 73 -4.67 24.23 5.08
N GLY A 74 -3.90 24.54 4.04
CA GLY A 74 -4.09 25.72 3.20
C GLY A 74 -5.41 25.67 2.43
N TRP A 75 -5.73 24.53 1.83
CA TRP A 75 -7.01 24.31 1.15
C TRP A 75 -8.18 24.23 2.12
N ALA A 76 -8.03 23.57 3.27
CA ALA A 76 -9.07 23.46 4.30
C ALA A 76 -9.55 24.84 4.80
N ARG A 77 -8.67 25.86 4.83
CA ARG A 77 -9.06 27.24 5.18
C ARG A 77 -9.91 27.95 4.13
N ILE A 78 -9.95 27.46 2.89
CA ILE A 78 -10.51 28.19 1.76
C ILE A 78 -11.49 27.37 0.90
N CYS A 79 -11.73 26.11 1.26
CA CYS A 79 -12.54 25.17 0.51
C CYS A 79 -13.34 24.28 1.45
N ASP A 80 -14.67 24.25 1.27
CA ASP A 80 -15.58 23.42 2.08
C ASP A 80 -15.77 22.00 1.53
N ARG A 81 -15.21 21.70 0.35
CA ARG A 81 -15.35 20.42 -0.37
C ARG A 81 -13.98 19.84 -0.71
N LEU A 82 -13.29 19.36 0.32
CA LEU A 82 -11.95 18.82 0.20
C LEU A 82 -11.97 17.30 0.13
N TRP A 83 -11.36 16.74 -0.92
CA TRP A 83 -11.13 15.31 -1.07
C TRP A 83 -9.61 15.03 -1.07
N VAL A 84 -9.24 13.79 -0.75
CA VAL A 84 -7.85 13.31 -0.80
C VAL A 84 -7.80 12.02 -1.60
N TRP A 85 -6.79 11.93 -2.47
CA TRP A 85 -6.31 10.72 -3.10
C TRP A 85 -4.98 10.35 -2.47
N ASN A 86 -5.01 9.35 -1.61
CA ASN A 86 -3.85 8.80 -0.94
C ASN A 86 -3.50 7.43 -1.54
N TYR A 87 -2.29 6.92 -1.28
CA TYR A 87 -1.78 5.71 -1.92
C TYR A 87 -1.32 4.71 -0.88
N VAL A 88 -1.63 3.44 -1.12
CA VAL A 88 -1.45 2.42 -0.09
C VAL A 88 -0.73 1.16 -0.54
N THR A 89 -0.13 1.19 -1.73
CA THR A 89 0.68 0.10 -2.30
C THR A 89 1.90 0.66 -3.02
N ASP A 90 2.87 -0.20 -3.30
CA ASP A 90 3.90 0.05 -4.30
C ASP A 90 3.40 -0.31 -5.71
N PHE A 91 3.36 0.64 -6.63
CA PHE A 91 2.87 0.41 -8.00
C PHE A 91 3.94 -0.15 -8.95
N ARG A 92 5.22 -0.08 -8.55
CA ARG A 92 6.33 -0.76 -9.23
C ARG A 92 6.35 -2.25 -8.91
N HIS A 93 5.95 -2.63 -7.70
CA HIS A 93 5.98 -3.99 -7.18
C HIS A 93 4.79 -4.30 -6.24
N TYR A 94 3.65 -4.70 -6.79
CA TYR A 94 2.42 -5.00 -6.02
C TYR A 94 2.53 -6.11 -4.97
N LEU A 95 3.57 -6.94 -5.07
CA LEU A 95 3.84 -8.01 -4.12
C LEU A 95 4.91 -7.65 -3.09
N LEU A 96 5.61 -6.52 -3.25
CA LEU A 96 6.65 -6.15 -2.31
C LEU A 96 6.02 -5.73 -0.98
N PRO A 97 6.48 -6.26 0.17
CA PRO A 97 6.02 -5.82 1.49
C PRO A 97 6.07 -4.31 1.65
N PHE A 98 4.93 -3.69 1.98
CA PHE A 98 4.79 -2.23 2.03
C PHE A 98 4.22 -1.81 3.40
N PRO A 99 5.06 -1.54 4.41
CA PRO A 99 4.65 -1.35 5.80
C PRO A 99 4.00 0.02 6.05
N ASN A 100 2.74 0.17 5.61
CA ASN A 100 1.95 1.39 5.79
C ASN A 100 0.59 1.13 6.48
N LEU A 101 0.40 -0.05 7.07
CA LEU A 101 -0.84 -0.39 7.77
C LEU A 101 -0.97 0.51 9.00
N ARG A 102 0.15 0.68 9.73
CA ARG A 102 0.22 1.41 11.00
C ARG A 102 0.22 2.94 10.92
N VAL A 103 0.09 3.49 9.72
CA VAL A 103 -0.01 4.94 9.51
C VAL A 103 -1.38 5.34 8.98
N ARG A 104 -2.22 4.35 8.64
CA ARG A 104 -3.47 4.56 7.91
C ARG A 104 -4.46 5.37 8.75
N ASN A 105 -4.58 5.02 10.02
CA ASN A 105 -5.55 5.64 10.92
C ASN A 105 -5.19 7.11 11.20
N ASP A 106 -3.92 7.39 11.46
CA ASP A 106 -3.43 8.76 11.72
C ASP A 106 -3.59 9.66 10.48
N ASN A 107 -3.36 9.12 9.29
CA ASN A 107 -3.60 9.84 8.05
C ASN A 107 -5.09 10.18 7.87
N ILE A 108 -5.99 9.23 8.15
CA ILE A 108 -7.43 9.46 8.04
C ILE A 108 -7.91 10.47 9.10
N ARG A 109 -7.39 10.43 10.33
CA ARG A 109 -7.67 11.44 11.36
C ARG A 109 -7.22 12.83 10.92
N LEU A 110 -5.99 12.96 10.41
CA LEU A 110 -5.49 14.20 9.84
C LEU A 110 -6.44 14.74 8.75
N PHE A 111 -6.94 13.87 7.87
CA PHE A 111 -7.89 14.28 6.83
C PHE A 111 -9.21 14.76 7.44
N ALA A 112 -9.77 14.04 8.40
CA ALA A 112 -11.03 14.39 9.08
C ALA A 112 -10.92 15.75 9.80
N GLU A 113 -9.82 15.98 10.53
CA GLU A 113 -9.51 17.25 11.21
C GLU A 113 -9.43 18.44 10.25
N ASN A 114 -9.00 18.21 9.01
CA ASN A 114 -8.89 19.22 7.96
C ASN A 114 -10.13 19.27 7.05
N HIS A 115 -11.28 18.82 7.56
CA HIS A 115 -12.58 18.87 6.90
C HIS A 115 -12.64 18.13 5.55
N VAL A 116 -11.77 17.15 5.34
CA VAL A 116 -11.86 16.26 4.17
C VAL A 116 -13.17 15.47 4.25
N ARG A 117 -13.87 15.36 3.12
CA ARG A 117 -15.17 14.70 2.99
C ARG A 117 -15.16 13.50 2.02
N GLY A 118 -14.06 13.29 1.33
CA GLY A 118 -13.86 12.14 0.46
C GLY A 118 -12.41 11.70 0.53
N VAL A 119 -12.18 10.44 0.87
CA VAL A 119 -10.84 9.84 0.91
C VAL A 119 -10.85 8.66 -0.04
N PHE A 120 -9.93 8.68 -0.99
CA PHE A 120 -9.64 7.58 -1.89
C PHE A 120 -8.25 7.04 -1.58
N GLU A 121 -8.20 5.90 -0.91
CA GLU A 121 -6.98 5.13 -0.68
C GLU A 121 -6.75 4.23 -1.91
N GLN A 122 -5.87 4.65 -2.81
CA GLN A 122 -5.55 3.87 -4.00
C GLN A 122 -4.62 2.71 -3.64
N ASP A 123 -5.20 1.53 -3.63
CA ASP A 123 -4.51 0.26 -3.59
C ASP A 123 -4.40 -0.33 -5.01
N THR A 124 -4.00 -1.59 -5.08
CA THR A 124 -3.92 -2.38 -6.29
C THR A 124 -5.30 -2.61 -6.89
N TYR A 125 -5.61 -1.85 -7.95
CA TYR A 125 -6.94 -1.79 -8.55
C TYR A 125 -7.15 -2.74 -9.75
N ASN A 126 -6.08 -3.35 -10.27
CA ASN A 126 -6.07 -4.04 -11.57
C ASN A 126 -5.56 -5.49 -11.52
N THR A 127 -5.42 -6.05 -10.32
CA THR A 127 -5.11 -7.46 -10.08
C THR A 127 -5.62 -7.88 -8.69
N PRO A 128 -6.07 -9.13 -8.50
CA PRO A 128 -6.35 -9.65 -7.18
C PRO A 128 -5.04 -10.02 -6.45
N SER A 129 -5.16 -10.25 -5.14
CA SER A 129 -4.15 -10.93 -4.31
C SER A 129 -2.76 -10.26 -4.32
N SER A 130 -2.71 -8.93 -4.38
CA SER A 130 -1.52 -8.15 -4.03
C SER A 130 -1.18 -8.27 -2.54
N GLU A 131 -0.09 -7.63 -2.11
CA GLU A 131 0.37 -7.67 -0.73
C GLU A 131 -0.76 -7.38 0.28
N LEU A 132 -1.02 -8.39 1.12
CA LEU A 132 -2.05 -8.38 2.17
C LEU A 132 -3.39 -7.75 1.74
N ALA A 133 -3.80 -7.91 0.48
CA ALA A 133 -4.92 -7.16 -0.13
C ALA A 133 -6.22 -7.21 0.68
N ALA A 134 -6.54 -8.38 1.25
CA ALA A 134 -7.74 -8.55 2.05
C ALA A 134 -7.69 -7.78 3.39
N LEU A 135 -6.51 -7.73 4.03
CA LEU A 135 -6.28 -6.93 5.24
C LEU A 135 -6.30 -5.43 4.89
N ASN A 136 -5.61 -5.02 3.83
CA ASN A 136 -5.58 -3.63 3.36
C ASN A 136 -7.00 -3.09 3.11
N GLY A 137 -7.84 -3.85 2.40
CA GLY A 137 -9.24 -3.50 2.17
C GLY A 137 -10.06 -3.40 3.46
N TYR A 138 -9.84 -4.34 4.39
CA TYR A 138 -10.53 -4.36 5.69
C TYR A 138 -10.20 -3.14 6.55
N ILE A 139 -8.92 -2.87 6.79
CA ILE A 139 -8.50 -1.76 7.65
C ILE A 139 -8.88 -0.41 7.03
N THR A 140 -8.80 -0.29 5.71
CA THR A 140 -9.24 0.91 4.99
C THR A 140 -10.73 1.15 5.22
N ALA A 141 -11.56 0.13 5.06
CA ALA A 141 -12.99 0.24 5.32
C ALA A 141 -13.29 0.60 6.78
N LYS A 142 -12.57 0.00 7.74
CA LYS A 142 -12.73 0.27 9.18
C LYS A 142 -12.42 1.71 9.54
N PHE A 143 -11.25 2.23 9.14
CA PHE A 143 -10.84 3.59 9.51
C PHE A 143 -11.62 4.67 8.76
N LEU A 144 -12.06 4.41 7.52
CA LEU A 144 -12.98 5.31 6.81
C LEU A 144 -14.37 5.35 7.46
N TRP A 145 -14.83 4.23 8.04
CA TRP A 145 -16.08 4.17 8.78
C TRP A 145 -15.99 4.87 10.14
N ASN A 146 -14.91 4.62 10.88
CA ASN A 146 -14.67 5.20 12.19
C ASN A 146 -13.17 5.48 12.41
N PRO A 147 -12.73 6.75 12.35
CA PRO A 147 -11.33 7.13 12.60
C PRO A 147 -10.92 7.00 14.08
N ASP A 148 -11.86 6.82 15.00
CA ASP A 148 -11.55 6.56 16.41
C ASP A 148 -11.37 5.06 16.70
N TYR A 149 -11.47 4.20 15.67
CA TYR A 149 -11.25 2.76 15.82
C TYR A 149 -9.79 2.47 16.14
N ASP A 150 -9.56 1.54 17.06
CA ASP A 150 -8.23 1.14 17.48
C ASP A 150 -7.51 0.33 16.38
N GLU A 151 -6.27 0.70 16.09
CA GLU A 151 -5.52 0.14 14.97
C GLU A 151 -5.13 -1.32 15.23
N ASP A 152 -4.61 -1.60 16.42
CA ASP A 152 -4.22 -2.95 16.83
C ASP A 152 -5.42 -3.89 16.83
N THR A 153 -6.56 -3.42 17.31
CA THR A 153 -7.83 -4.15 17.27
C THR A 153 -8.23 -4.48 15.83
N ALA A 154 -8.18 -3.52 14.90
CA ALA A 154 -8.53 -3.74 13.49
C ALA A 154 -7.65 -4.79 12.83
N ILE A 155 -6.34 -4.73 13.07
CA ILE A 155 -5.39 -5.70 12.51
C ILE A 155 -5.65 -7.08 13.13
N ASN A 156 -5.69 -7.17 14.47
CA ASN A 156 -5.78 -8.45 15.17
C ASN A 156 -7.10 -9.17 14.89
N GLU A 157 -8.25 -8.48 14.92
CA GLU A 157 -9.55 -9.10 14.66
C GLU A 157 -9.64 -9.65 13.22
N PHE A 158 -9.05 -8.95 12.25
CA PHE A 158 -8.97 -9.44 10.88
C PHE A 158 -8.08 -10.68 10.80
N LEU A 159 -6.88 -10.63 11.39
CA LEU A 159 -5.95 -11.74 11.33
C LEU A 159 -6.55 -13.00 11.98
N GLU A 160 -7.18 -12.86 13.15
CA GLU A 160 -7.87 -13.95 13.85
C GLU A 160 -9.01 -14.52 13.02
N GLY A 161 -9.89 -13.65 12.48
CA GLY A 161 -11.05 -14.09 11.69
C GLY A 161 -10.70 -14.66 10.32
N TYR A 162 -9.65 -14.15 9.67
CA TYR A 162 -9.27 -14.51 8.31
C TYR A 162 -8.25 -15.66 8.25
N TYR A 163 -7.28 -15.67 9.16
CA TYR A 163 -6.17 -16.64 9.18
C TYR A 163 -6.25 -17.65 10.34
N GLY A 164 -7.12 -17.45 11.34
CA GLY A 164 -7.31 -18.40 12.44
C GLY A 164 -6.01 -18.63 13.23
N LYS A 165 -5.61 -19.89 13.41
CA LYS A 165 -4.41 -20.26 14.17
C LYS A 165 -3.09 -19.72 13.60
N ALA A 166 -3.08 -19.26 12.35
CA ALA A 166 -1.93 -18.62 11.73
C ALA A 166 -1.75 -17.14 12.14
N ALA A 167 -2.79 -16.52 12.72
CA ALA A 167 -2.82 -15.09 13.03
C ALA A 167 -1.61 -14.59 13.85
N PRO A 168 -1.16 -15.27 14.92
CA PRO A 168 -0.05 -14.76 15.74
C PRO A 168 1.27 -14.67 14.96
N PHE A 169 1.50 -15.57 14.00
CA PHE A 169 2.72 -15.57 13.20
C PHE A 169 2.71 -14.47 12.15
N ILE A 170 1.56 -14.26 11.50
CA ILE A 170 1.38 -13.18 10.52
C ILE A 170 1.43 -11.82 11.22
N ARG A 171 0.87 -11.70 12.42
CA ARG A 171 0.95 -10.50 13.25
C ARG A 171 2.41 -10.13 13.55
N ARG A 172 3.21 -11.10 14.02
CA ARG A 172 4.65 -10.89 14.26
C ARG A 172 5.42 -10.46 13.00
N TYR A 173 5.05 -10.98 11.83
CA TYR A 173 5.66 -10.55 10.57
C TYR A 173 5.31 -9.09 10.25
N ILE A 174 4.02 -8.73 10.37
CA ILE A 174 3.55 -7.35 10.21
C ILE A 174 4.29 -6.44 11.20
N ASP A 175 4.46 -6.88 12.44
CA ASP A 175 5.16 -6.09 13.44
C ASP A 175 6.63 -5.85 13.05
N ALA A 176 7.37 -6.92 12.74
CA ALA A 176 8.78 -6.83 12.38
C ALA A 176 9.05 -5.87 11.21
N ILE A 177 8.23 -5.89 10.16
CA ILE A 177 8.43 -5.00 8.99
C ILE A 177 8.08 -3.53 9.31
N HIS A 178 7.09 -3.28 10.18
CA HIS A 178 6.67 -1.92 10.55
C HIS A 178 7.62 -1.33 11.61
N ASP A 179 8.03 -2.11 12.61
CA ASP A 179 8.99 -1.71 13.64
C ASP A 179 10.30 -1.30 12.98
N ARG A 180 10.81 -2.11 12.05
CA ARG A 180 12.03 -1.82 11.29
C ARG A 180 12.03 -0.46 10.60
N VAL A 181 10.90 -0.11 9.98
CA VAL A 181 10.76 1.14 9.24
C VAL A 181 10.64 2.33 10.18
N ALA A 182 9.88 2.19 11.26
CA ALA A 182 9.70 3.24 12.27
C ALA A 182 10.98 3.50 13.08
N GLU A 183 11.64 2.45 13.59
CA GLU A 183 12.81 2.57 14.47
C GLU A 183 14.03 3.16 13.78
N GLU A 184 14.21 2.84 12.49
CA GLU A 184 15.35 3.34 11.70
C GLU A 184 14.98 4.50 10.77
N ASN A 185 13.77 5.06 10.90
CA ASN A 185 13.27 6.18 10.11
C ASN A 185 13.46 5.98 8.59
N ILE A 186 13.01 4.82 8.08
CA ILE A 186 13.13 4.52 6.65
C ILE A 186 11.96 5.12 5.89
N HIS A 187 12.27 5.95 4.89
CA HIS A 187 11.25 6.57 4.05
C HIS A 187 10.95 5.72 2.82
N MET A 188 9.67 5.66 2.44
CA MET A 188 9.20 4.88 1.31
C MET A 188 8.25 5.69 0.46
N THR A 189 8.51 5.74 -0.85
CA THR A 189 7.53 6.20 -1.85
C THR A 189 6.82 4.99 -2.46
N ILE A 190 5.84 5.21 -3.32
CA ILE A 190 5.10 4.14 -4.00
C ILE A 190 5.83 3.50 -5.21
N TRP A 191 7.16 3.68 -5.27
CA TRP A 191 8.01 3.23 -6.38
C TRP A 191 9.35 2.65 -5.88
N VAL A 192 9.35 1.95 -4.75
CA VAL A 192 10.58 1.40 -4.17
C VAL A 192 11.03 0.13 -4.91
N PRO A 193 12.35 -0.08 -5.11
CA PRO A 193 12.86 -1.34 -5.66
C PRO A 193 12.90 -2.45 -4.60
N PRO A 194 13.01 -3.73 -4.98
CA PRO A 194 13.18 -4.85 -4.04
C PRO A 194 14.46 -4.77 -3.21
N THR A 195 15.43 -3.96 -3.64
CA THR A 195 16.68 -3.69 -2.92
C THR A 195 16.59 -2.52 -1.94
N HIS A 196 15.39 -1.96 -1.73
CA HIS A 196 15.21 -0.80 -0.87
C HIS A 196 15.46 -1.16 0.61
N PRO A 197 16.11 -0.29 1.42
CA PRO A 197 16.60 -0.63 2.76
C PRO A 197 15.58 -1.15 3.78
N HIS A 198 14.28 -0.89 3.56
CA HIS A 198 13.20 -1.42 4.41
C HIS A 198 13.15 -2.96 4.48
N LEU A 199 13.77 -3.66 3.54
CA LEU A 199 13.83 -5.12 3.50
C LEU A 199 15.28 -5.58 3.57
N THR A 200 15.68 -6.10 4.73
CA THR A 200 16.99 -6.73 4.94
C THR A 200 16.93 -8.24 4.70
N ASP A 201 18.09 -8.88 4.57
CA ASP A 201 18.16 -10.34 4.38
C ASP A 201 17.66 -11.04 5.64
N GLU A 202 18.03 -10.53 6.81
CA GLU A 202 17.64 -11.03 8.12
C GLU A 202 16.13 -10.96 8.31
N LEU A 203 15.51 -9.82 7.97
CA LEU A 203 14.06 -9.63 8.06
C LEU A 203 13.31 -10.61 7.15
N LEU A 204 13.81 -10.85 5.94
CA LEU A 204 13.19 -11.80 5.01
C LEU A 204 13.37 -13.26 5.44
N VAL A 205 14.47 -13.61 6.09
CA VAL A 205 14.66 -14.93 6.72
C VAL A 205 13.70 -15.12 7.89
N GLU A 206 13.55 -14.11 8.75
CA GLU A 206 12.58 -14.13 9.84
C GLU A 206 11.14 -14.26 9.29
N ALA A 207 10.81 -13.47 8.27
CA ALA A 207 9.52 -13.52 7.61
C ALA A 207 9.24 -14.92 7.02
N ASP A 208 10.20 -15.55 6.34
CA ASP A 208 10.04 -16.91 5.82
C ASP A 208 9.70 -17.92 6.93
N ALA A 209 10.39 -17.84 8.07
CA ALA A 209 10.14 -18.70 9.21
C ALA A 209 8.75 -18.45 9.84
N LEU A 210 8.35 -17.19 9.99
CA LEU A 210 7.02 -16.82 10.50
C LEU A 210 5.91 -17.33 9.58
N TRP A 211 6.05 -17.15 8.27
CA TRP A 211 5.07 -17.65 7.30
C TRP A 211 5.09 -19.18 7.20
N GLN A 212 6.22 -19.84 7.46
CA GLN A 212 6.25 -21.30 7.58
C GLN A 212 5.46 -21.78 8.80
N HIS A 213 5.67 -21.17 9.97
CA HIS A 213 4.87 -21.50 11.15
C HIS A 213 3.39 -21.21 10.96
N ALA A 214 3.04 -20.14 10.23
CA ALA A 214 1.67 -19.83 9.84
C ALA A 214 1.06 -20.97 9.01
N GLU A 215 1.76 -21.47 7.99
CA GLU A 215 1.29 -22.61 7.18
C GLU A 215 1.11 -23.87 8.04
N ASP A 216 2.09 -24.19 8.89
CA ASP A 216 2.07 -25.39 9.73
C ASP A 216 0.90 -25.37 10.73
N ALA A 217 0.58 -24.19 11.29
CA ALA A 217 -0.50 -24.01 12.27
C ALA A 217 -1.91 -24.27 11.71
N VAL A 218 -2.08 -24.18 10.38
CA VAL A 218 -3.36 -24.37 9.69
C VAL A 218 -3.30 -25.45 8.62
N ARG A 219 -2.26 -26.30 8.62
CA ARG A 219 -1.99 -27.29 7.55
C ARG A 219 -3.16 -28.25 7.26
N ASP A 220 -3.97 -28.54 8.28
CA ASP A 220 -5.09 -29.47 8.21
C ASP A 220 -6.43 -28.77 7.86
N ASP A 221 -6.42 -27.43 7.71
CA ASP A 221 -7.55 -26.63 7.23
C ASP A 221 -7.23 -26.08 5.83
N ALA A 222 -7.83 -26.69 4.80
CA ALA A 222 -7.55 -26.33 3.41
C ALA A 222 -7.91 -24.87 3.07
N VAL A 223 -8.91 -24.28 3.73
CA VAL A 223 -9.34 -22.90 3.48
C VAL A 223 -8.32 -21.92 4.06
N LEU A 224 -7.95 -22.11 5.32
CA LEU A 224 -6.97 -21.25 5.99
C LEU A 224 -5.58 -21.43 5.36
N LEU A 225 -5.17 -22.66 5.07
CA LEU A 225 -3.90 -22.92 4.39
C LEU A 225 -3.81 -22.22 3.03
N ARG A 226 -4.90 -22.22 2.24
CA ARG A 226 -4.95 -21.48 0.99
C ARG A 226 -4.74 -19.97 1.20
N ARG A 227 -5.39 -19.38 2.22
CA ARG A 227 -5.24 -17.95 2.55
C ARG A 227 -3.81 -17.62 2.95
N VAL A 228 -3.22 -18.42 3.85
CA VAL A 228 -1.83 -18.24 4.30
C VAL A 228 -0.86 -18.32 3.13
N ARG A 229 -1.01 -19.31 2.25
CA ARG A 229 -0.15 -19.45 1.05
C ARG A 229 -0.26 -18.27 0.10
N ILE A 230 -1.46 -17.70 -0.08
CA ILE A 230 -1.64 -16.50 -0.89
C ILE A 230 -0.96 -15.29 -0.24
N GLY A 231 -1.11 -15.10 1.07
CA GLY A 231 -0.45 -14.01 1.79
C GLY A 231 1.09 -14.10 1.75
N ARG A 232 1.63 -15.33 1.84
CA ARG A 232 3.07 -15.60 1.79
C ARG A 232 3.73 -15.19 0.46
N ILE A 233 2.98 -15.12 -0.64
CA ILE A 233 3.50 -14.78 -1.97
C ILE A 233 4.35 -13.51 -1.94
N SER A 234 3.97 -12.52 -1.13
CA SER A 234 4.71 -11.26 -1.01
C SER A 234 6.12 -11.42 -0.42
N VAL A 235 6.28 -12.28 0.59
CA VAL A 235 7.60 -12.57 1.18
C VAL A 235 8.44 -13.41 0.23
N ASP A 236 7.84 -14.42 -0.39
CA ASP A 236 8.52 -15.24 -1.40
C ASP A 236 8.97 -14.38 -2.60
N TYR A 237 8.13 -13.44 -3.06
CA TYR A 237 8.45 -12.49 -4.11
C TYR A 237 9.65 -11.62 -3.75
N ALA A 238 9.67 -11.05 -2.54
CA ALA A 238 10.79 -10.24 -2.07
C ALA A 238 12.10 -11.04 -2.01
N ILE A 239 12.07 -12.27 -1.49
CA ILE A 239 13.22 -13.18 -1.45
C ILE A 239 13.73 -13.45 -2.87
N LEU A 240 12.83 -13.83 -3.79
CA LEU A 240 13.17 -14.17 -5.17
C LEU A 240 13.74 -12.98 -5.94
N GLU A 241 13.14 -11.79 -5.84
CA GLU A 241 13.63 -10.59 -6.53
C GLU A 241 14.95 -10.08 -5.95
N ARG A 242 15.18 -10.19 -4.64
CA ARG A 242 16.48 -9.85 -4.05
C ARG A 242 17.57 -10.82 -4.46
N ALA A 243 17.29 -12.12 -4.43
CA ALA A 243 18.21 -13.13 -4.94
C ALA A 243 18.42 -13.01 -6.46
N ARG A 244 17.43 -12.55 -7.23
CA ARG A 244 17.60 -12.25 -8.66
C ARG A 244 18.69 -11.20 -8.92
N VAL A 245 18.77 -10.18 -8.06
CA VAL A 245 19.78 -9.12 -8.15
C VAL A 245 21.15 -9.62 -7.67
N ALA A 246 21.18 -10.44 -6.61
CA ALA A 246 22.41 -10.97 -6.02
C ALA A 246 22.33 -12.51 -5.86
N PRO A 247 22.44 -13.29 -6.95
CA PRO A 247 22.10 -14.73 -6.97
C PRO A 247 23.08 -15.65 -6.22
N ALA A 248 24.17 -15.11 -5.71
CA ALA A 248 25.15 -15.82 -4.88
C ALA A 248 25.20 -15.30 -3.43
N ALA A 249 24.38 -14.32 -3.07
CA ALA A 249 24.36 -13.75 -1.73
C ALA A 249 23.52 -14.63 -0.80
N GLU A 250 24.17 -15.24 0.19
CA GLU A 250 23.51 -15.97 1.26
C GLU A 250 23.08 -15.01 2.38
N PRO A 251 21.98 -15.30 3.11
CA PRO A 251 21.18 -16.54 3.06
C PRO A 251 20.07 -16.57 1.98
N LEU A 252 19.85 -15.46 1.27
CA LEU A 252 18.71 -15.34 0.35
C LEU A 252 18.84 -16.22 -0.90
N ALA A 253 20.05 -16.49 -1.39
CA ALA A 253 20.26 -17.39 -2.52
C ALA A 253 19.71 -18.80 -2.24
N SER A 254 20.09 -19.41 -1.11
CA SER A 254 19.57 -20.72 -0.71
C SER A 254 18.05 -20.69 -0.47
N LEU A 255 17.56 -19.62 0.16
CA LEU A 255 16.13 -19.47 0.44
C LEU A 255 15.30 -19.32 -0.84
N ALA A 256 15.77 -18.54 -1.81
CA ALA A 256 15.13 -18.35 -3.10
C ALA A 256 14.98 -19.68 -3.85
N ARG A 257 16.00 -20.55 -3.85
CA ARG A 257 15.90 -21.89 -4.45
C ARG A 257 14.83 -22.74 -3.77
N LYS A 258 14.77 -22.71 -2.43
CA LYS A 258 13.76 -23.43 -1.65
C LYS A 258 12.34 -22.91 -1.91
N ARG A 259 12.18 -21.59 -2.12
CA ARG A 259 10.88 -20.93 -2.29
C ARG A 259 10.41 -20.82 -3.73
N PHE A 260 11.25 -21.12 -4.72
CA PHE A 260 10.92 -21.00 -6.14
C PHE A 260 9.66 -21.77 -6.55
N GLU A 261 9.62 -23.09 -6.33
CA GLU A 261 8.44 -23.90 -6.67
C GLU A 261 7.20 -23.56 -5.82
N PRO A 262 7.31 -23.41 -4.47
CA PRO A 262 6.20 -22.95 -3.66
C PRO A 262 5.59 -21.61 -4.13
N PHE A 263 6.43 -20.66 -4.52
CA PHE A 263 5.99 -19.36 -5.02
C PHE A 263 5.12 -19.50 -6.27
N PHE A 264 5.56 -20.26 -7.28
CA PHE A 264 4.77 -20.45 -8.51
C PHE A 264 3.50 -21.27 -8.27
N ALA A 265 3.52 -22.23 -7.34
CA ALA A 265 2.32 -22.94 -6.93
C ALA A 265 1.29 -22.01 -6.26
N ALA A 266 1.76 -21.11 -5.38
CA ALA A 266 0.92 -20.12 -4.72
C ALA A 266 0.41 -19.03 -5.70
N LEU A 267 1.26 -18.58 -6.62
CA LEU A 267 0.93 -17.63 -7.68
C LEU A 267 -0.21 -18.15 -8.56
N LYS A 268 -0.19 -19.44 -8.91
CA LYS A 268 -1.26 -20.07 -9.70
C LYS A 268 -2.62 -20.02 -9.00
N ILE A 269 -2.65 -20.27 -7.69
CA ILE A 269 -3.92 -20.31 -6.94
C ILE A 269 -4.42 -18.91 -6.53
N SER A 270 -3.56 -17.88 -6.55
CA SER A 270 -3.92 -16.52 -6.14
C SER A 270 -4.77 -15.78 -7.19
N GLY A 271 -4.69 -16.21 -8.46
CA GLY A 271 -5.35 -15.55 -9.58
C GLY A 271 -4.73 -14.21 -9.96
N LEU A 272 -3.54 -13.90 -9.43
CA LEU A 272 -2.83 -12.64 -9.69
C LEU A 272 -2.47 -12.53 -11.18
N THR A 273 -2.83 -11.39 -11.78
CA THR A 273 -2.62 -11.12 -13.21
C THR A 273 -1.55 -10.07 -13.46
N ARG A 274 -1.11 -9.33 -12.41
CA ARG A 274 -0.10 -8.28 -12.50
C ARG A 274 0.76 -8.25 -11.24
N ILE A 275 2.06 -8.05 -11.39
CA ILE A 275 2.98 -7.78 -10.26
C ILE A 275 3.39 -6.30 -10.17
N ARG A 276 2.87 -5.46 -11.08
CA ARG A 276 3.14 -4.02 -11.20
C ARG A 276 2.03 -3.37 -12.03
N GLU A 277 1.92 -2.04 -11.99
CA GLU A 277 0.74 -1.36 -12.53
C GLU A 277 0.56 -1.49 -14.06
N TRP A 278 1.65 -1.50 -14.82
CA TRP A 278 1.58 -1.24 -16.27
C TRP A 278 1.30 -2.45 -17.15
N ASN A 279 1.76 -3.64 -16.78
CA ASN A 279 1.77 -4.80 -17.68
C ASN A 279 1.19 -6.03 -17.00
N GLU A 280 0.46 -6.82 -17.81
CA GLU A 280 0.05 -8.17 -17.42
C GLU A 280 1.27 -9.06 -17.18
N LEU A 281 1.14 -9.93 -16.19
CA LEU A 281 2.15 -10.90 -15.83
C LEU A 281 2.13 -12.05 -16.85
N ASN A 282 3.18 -12.14 -17.66
CA ASN A 282 3.51 -13.38 -18.34
C ASN A 282 4.23 -14.32 -17.35
N VAL A 283 3.50 -15.29 -16.79
CA VAL A 283 4.02 -16.17 -15.75
C VAL A 283 5.19 -17.02 -16.25
N ASP A 284 5.11 -17.54 -17.48
CA ASP A 284 6.16 -18.39 -18.05
C ASP A 284 7.45 -17.60 -18.28
N GLU A 285 7.34 -16.41 -18.89
CA GLU A 285 8.49 -15.52 -19.09
C GLU A 285 9.11 -15.09 -17.75
N TYR A 286 8.26 -14.76 -16.76
CA TYR A 286 8.71 -14.39 -15.43
C TYR A 286 9.44 -15.54 -14.73
N ARG A 287 8.90 -16.76 -14.83
CA ARG A 287 9.49 -17.99 -14.28
C ARG A 287 10.84 -18.30 -14.91
N SER A 288 10.94 -18.33 -16.24
CA SER A 288 12.19 -18.57 -16.94
C SER A 288 13.23 -17.48 -16.64
N GLY A 289 12.80 -16.21 -16.54
CA GLY A 289 13.67 -15.11 -16.16
C GLY A 289 14.26 -15.26 -14.76
N LEU A 290 13.46 -15.69 -13.78
CA LEU A 290 13.93 -15.98 -12.42
C LEU A 290 14.81 -17.23 -12.37
N ALA A 291 14.42 -18.33 -13.02
CA ALA A 291 15.20 -19.57 -13.06
C ALA A 291 16.61 -19.33 -13.60
N ARG A 292 16.72 -18.59 -14.72
CA ARG A 292 18.00 -18.20 -15.31
C ARG A 292 18.85 -17.35 -14.37
N ALA A 293 18.25 -16.38 -13.70
CA ALA A 293 18.98 -15.52 -12.76
C ALA A 293 19.50 -16.31 -11.54
N LEU A 294 18.70 -17.24 -11.02
CA LEU A 294 19.01 -18.06 -9.85
C LEU A 294 19.86 -19.30 -10.16
N LYS A 295 20.15 -19.56 -11.45
CA LYS A 295 20.86 -20.75 -11.94
C LYS A 295 20.17 -22.05 -11.47
N LEU A 296 18.86 -22.08 -11.58
CA LEU A 296 18.05 -23.29 -11.39
C LEU A 296 18.05 -24.08 -12.70
N ASP A 297 18.23 -25.39 -12.62
CA ASP A 297 18.09 -26.27 -13.78
C ASP A 297 16.63 -26.21 -14.27
N GLU A 298 16.42 -26.01 -15.58
CA GLU A 298 15.09 -25.93 -16.22
C GLU A 298 14.36 -27.29 -16.24
#